data_AF-A0A964M013-F1
#
_entry.id   AF-A0A964M013-F1
#
_cell.length_a   1.000
_cell.length_b   1.000
_cell.length_c   1.000
_cell.angle_alpha   90.00
_cell.angle_beta   90.00
_cell.angle_gamma   90.00
#
_symmetry.space_group_name_H-M   'P 1'
#
loop_
_entity.id
_entity.type
_entity.pdbx_description
1 polymer ?
#
loop_
_entity_poly.entity_id
_entity_poly.type
_entity_poly.pdbx_seq_one_letter_code
_entity_poly.pdbx_strand_id
1 'polypeptide(L)' 'PLFRIEAGIPCQNAREQASELMGYARDLTIDGLMEDKPKLIWAAHYLCALGKALLDDAELGMMR' A
#
# COMPACT_ATOMS: atom_id res chain seq x y z
N PRO A 1 2.86 -7.46 13.47
CA PRO A 1 2.32 -6.99 12.17
C PRO A 1 3.43 -6.95 11.11
N LEU A 2 3.15 -7.44 9.89
CA LEU A 2 4.14 -7.55 8.82
C LEU A 2 4.58 -6.19 8.26
N PHE A 3 3.77 -5.14 8.48
CA PHE A 3 4.02 -3.77 8.06
C PHE A 3 3.62 -2.84 9.21
N ARG A 4 4.59 -2.07 9.71
CA ARG A 4 4.44 -1.06 10.76
C ARG A 4 5.35 0.10 10.39
N ILE A 5 4.92 1.32 10.68
CA ILE A 5 5.72 2.54 10.57
C ILE A 5 6.83 2.47 11.62
N GLU A 6 8.07 2.62 11.17
CA GLU A 6 9.21 2.63 12.07
C GLU A 6 9.18 3.87 12.99
N ALA A 7 9.64 3.72 14.23
CA ALA A 7 9.63 4.83 15.18
C ALA A 7 10.43 6.03 14.66
N GLY A 8 9.86 7.23 14.79
CA GLY A 8 10.49 8.48 14.31
C GLY A 8 10.20 8.82 12.84
N ILE A 9 9.49 7.96 12.10
CA ILE A 9 8.99 8.30 10.77
C ILE A 9 7.67 9.08 10.91
N PRO A 10 7.53 10.27 10.30
CA PRO A 10 6.28 11.02 10.34
C PRO A 10 5.12 10.22 9.71
N CYS A 11 3.96 10.21 10.38
CA CYS A 11 2.76 9.53 9.88
C CYS A 11 2.31 10.05 8.51
N GLN A 12 2.57 11.33 8.22
CA GLN A 12 2.29 11.92 6.91
C GLN A 12 3.08 11.24 5.79
N ASN A 13 4.38 11.01 5.99
CA ASN A 13 5.23 10.32 5.01
C ASN A 13 4.73 8.88 4.79
N ALA A 14 4.28 8.20 5.84
CA ALA A 14 3.69 6.87 5.72
C ALA A 14 2.41 6.89 4.89
N ARG A 15 1.54 7.90 5.05
CA ARG A 15 0.35 8.06 4.21
C ARG A 15 0.69 8.33 2.74
N GLU A 16 1.71 9.15 2.48
CA GLU A 16 2.20 9.40 1.12
C GLU A 16 2.71 8.11 0.48
N GLN A 17 3.53 7.33 1.18
CA GLN A 17 3.99 6.02 0.70
C GLN A 17 2.82 5.05 0.46
N ALA A 18 1.81 5.03 1.32
CA ALA A 18 0.61 4.22 1.10
C ALA A 18 -0.13 4.65 -0.18
N SER A 19 -0.22 5.95 -0.45
CA SER A 19 -0.85 6.48 -1.66
C SER A 19 -0.10 6.03 -2.93
N GLU A 20 1.23 6.08 -2.94
CA GLU A 20 2.05 5.59 -4.06
C GLU A 20 1.81 4.08 -4.30
N LEU A 21 1.79 3.28 -3.23
CA LEU A 21 1.50 1.84 -3.32
C LEU A 21 0.12 1.56 -3.92
N MET A 22 -0.90 2.35 -3.56
CA MET A 22 -2.25 2.22 -4.13
C MET A 22 -2.28 2.65 -5.60
N GLY A 23 -1.51 3.66 -5.99
CA GLY A 23 -1.32 4.06 -7.39
C GLY A 23 -0.78 2.90 -8.23
N TYR A 24 0.32 2.28 -7.80
CA TYR A 24 0.88 1.11 -8.48
C TYR A 24 -0.07 -0.09 -8.48
N ALA A 25 -0.78 -0.35 -7.38
CA ALA A 25 -1.75 -1.44 -7.32
C ALA A 25 -2.87 -1.26 -8.35
N ARG A 26 -3.34 -0.02 -8.55
CA ARG A 26 -4.32 0.31 -9.58
C ARG A 26 -3.79 0.02 -10.98
N ASP A 27 -2.60 0.54 -11.30
CA ASP A 27 -2.02 0.40 -12.64
C ASP A 27 -1.73 -1.08 -12.96
N LEU A 28 -1.15 -1.82 -12.01
CA LEU A 28 -0.91 -3.26 -12.14
C LEU A 28 -2.20 -4.09 -12.27
N THR A 29 -3.30 -3.65 -11.66
CA THR A 29 -4.61 -4.31 -11.81
C THR A 29 -5.13 -4.13 -13.24
N ILE A 30 -5.04 -2.92 -13.79
CA ILE A 30 -5.49 -2.62 -15.14
C ILE A 30 -4.62 -3.37 -16.15
N ASP A 31 -3.30 -3.27 -16.05
CA ASP A 31 -2.36 -3.95 -16.96
C ASP A 31 -2.47 -5.46 -16.84
N GLY A 32 -2.59 -5.97 -15.62
CA GLY A 32 -2.76 -7.40 -15.34
C GLY A 32 -4.02 -7.98 -15.95
N LEU A 33 -5.12 -7.22 -15.95
CA LEU A 33 -6.38 -7.62 -16.57
C LEU A 33 -6.33 -7.51 -18.09
N MET A 34 -5.84 -6.39 -18.62
CA MET A 34 -5.84 -6.11 -20.06
C MET A 34 -4.89 -7.03 -20.84
N GLU A 35 -3.78 -7.44 -20.23
CA GLU A 35 -2.75 -8.25 -20.87
C GLU A 35 -2.77 -9.73 -20.45
N ASP A 36 -3.80 -10.18 -19.72
CA ASP A 36 -3.91 -11.53 -19.13
C ASP A 36 -2.64 -11.97 -18.37
N LYS A 37 -2.14 -11.06 -17.52
CA LYS A 37 -0.93 -11.26 -16.70
C LYS A 37 -1.33 -11.43 -15.23
N PRO A 38 -1.71 -12.65 -14.78
CA PRO A 38 -2.18 -12.88 -13.42
C PRO A 38 -1.14 -12.54 -12.34
N LYS A 39 0.16 -12.58 -12.68
CA LYS A 39 1.24 -12.15 -11.77
C LYS A 39 1.12 -10.67 -11.37
N LEU A 40 0.68 -9.80 -12.27
CA LEU A 40 0.50 -8.37 -11.98
C LEU A 40 -0.72 -8.15 -11.06
N ILE A 41 -1.79 -8.92 -11.26
CA ILE A 41 -2.97 -8.90 -10.38
C ILE A 41 -2.59 -9.34 -8.96
N TRP A 42 -1.79 -10.40 -8.82
CA TRP A 42 -1.30 -10.82 -7.50
C TRP A 42 -0.35 -9.79 -6.87
N ALA A 43 0.53 -9.17 -7.65
CA ALA A 43 1.38 -8.09 -7.15
C ALA A 43 0.53 -6.91 -6.64
N ALA A 44 -0.49 -6.49 -7.41
CA ALA A 44 -1.44 -5.47 -6.99
C ALA A 44 -2.16 -5.83 -5.69
N HIS A 45 -2.59 -7.09 -5.54
CA HIS A 45 -3.22 -7.58 -4.32
C HIS A 45 -2.30 -7.42 -3.09
N TYR A 46 -1.02 -7.76 -3.20
CA TYR A 46 -0.06 -7.57 -2.12
C TYR A 46 0.19 -6.09 -1.81
N LEU A 47 0.32 -5.24 -2.84
CA LEU A 47 0.49 -3.79 -2.65
C LEU A 47 -0.72 -3.16 -1.96
N CYS A 48 -1.94 -3.58 -2.30
CA CYS A 48 -3.17 -3.20 -1.59
C CYS A 48 -3.10 -3.54 -0.10
N ALA A 49 -2.65 -4.76 0.23
CA ALA A 49 -2.51 -5.19 1.61
C ALA A 49 -1.44 -4.37 2.38
N LEU A 50 -0.31 -4.05 1.73
CA LEU A 50 0.71 -3.18 2.32
C LEU A 50 0.19 -1.77 2.57
N GLY A 51 -0.37 -1.12 1.55
CA GLY A 51 -0.82 0.27 1.68
C GLY A 51 -1.94 0.41 2.72
N LYS A 52 -2.85 -0.57 2.81
CA LYS A 52 -3.85 -0.62 3.90
C LYS A 52 -3.18 -0.72 5.27
N ALA A 53 -2.26 -1.66 5.45
CA ALA A 53 -1.58 -1.83 6.73
C ALA A 53 -0.81 -0.57 7.16
N LEU A 54 -0.22 0.16 6.21
CA LEU A 54 0.49 1.40 6.47
C LEU A 54 -0.46 2.55 6.83
N LEU A 55 -1.63 2.64 6.19
CA LEU A 55 -2.69 3.60 6.54
C LEU A 55 -3.26 3.32 7.93
N ASP A 56 -3.59 2.07 8.23
CA ASP A 56 -4.14 1.66 9.53
C ASP A 56 -3.15 1.98 10.67
N ASP A 57 -1.85 1.74 10.46
CA ASP A 57 -0.81 2.05 11.45
C ASP A 57 -0.56 3.56 11.59
N ALA A 58 -0.65 4.33 10.49
CA ALA A 58 -0.56 5.79 10.53
C ALA A 58 -1.73 6.41 11.31
N GLU A 59 -2.95 5.89 11.11
CA GLU A 59 -4.15 6.33 11.85
C GLU A 59 -3.99 6.11 13.35
N LEU A 60 -3.54 4.92 13.75
CA LEU A 60 -3.23 4.62 15.15
C LEU A 60 -2.13 5.53 15.73
N GLY A 61 -1.13 5.88 14.91
CA GLY A 61 -0.05 6.79 15.29
C GLY A 61 -0.51 8.24 15.48
N MET A 62 -1.45 8.71 14.67
CA MET A 62 -2.01 10.07 14.76
C MET A 62 -3.03 10.24 15.90
N MET A 63 -3.65 9.14 16.36
CA MET A 63 -4.59 9.16 17.49
C MET A 63 -3.92 9.13 18.87
N ARG A 64 -2.59 8.93 18.94
CA ARG A 64 -1.80 8.87 20.18
C ARG A 64 -1.10 10.19 20.45
#